data_AF-A0A915LP04-F1
#
_entry.id   AF-A0A915LP04-F1
#
_cell.length_a   1.000
_cell.length_b   1.000
_cell.length_c   1.000
_cell.angle_alpha   90.00
_cell.angle_beta   90.00
_cell.angle_gamma   90.00
#
_symmetry.space_group_name_H-M   'P 1'
#
loop_
_entity.id
_entity.type
_entity.pdbx_description
1 polymer ?
#
loop_
_entity_poly.entity_id
_entity_poly.type
_entity_poly.pdbx_seq_one_letter_code
_entity_poly.pdbx_strand_id
1 'polypeptide(L)'
;MYYNDNSHSGVDLSDGLFINFNERLEQLSSELRDVGVRLRRHLQFFFMNPLDKYRIRRQFPFKLVLQILKAIFVTTQLVLFAELRISHVDFLDETVTVMRHKFLKDWGPERDTIAYPPAAGKYSVFTSDQIVEHFAHIIKAVILSIYF
;
A
#
# COMPACT_ATOMS: atom_id res chain seq x y z
N MET A 1 57.70 -11.47 -55.59
CA MET A 1 56.40 -11.11 -56.18
C MET A 1 55.63 -12.42 -56.28
N TYR A 2 54.62 -12.76 -55.49
CA TYR A 2 53.60 -12.00 -54.77
C TYR A 2 53.44 -12.52 -53.33
N TYR A 3 53.17 -11.61 -52.41
CA TYR A 3 52.60 -11.89 -51.09
C TYR A 3 51.08 -12.09 -51.32
N ASN A 4 50.46 -13.15 -50.80
CA ASN A 4 49.02 -13.13 -50.60
C ASN A 4 48.67 -13.60 -49.20
N ASP A 5 48.10 -12.64 -48.48
CA ASP A 5 47.67 -12.63 -47.11
C ASP A 5 46.37 -13.46 -46.98
N ASN A 6 46.45 -14.61 -46.32
CA ASN A 6 45.26 -15.32 -45.84
C ASN A 6 45.06 -14.95 -44.37
N SER A 7 44.73 -13.68 -44.15
CA SER A 7 44.26 -13.17 -42.88
C SER A 7 42.79 -13.58 -42.66
N HIS A 8 42.53 -13.97 -41.42
CA HIS A 8 41.26 -14.37 -40.85
C HIS A 8 40.03 -13.57 -41.28
N SER A 9 38.97 -14.32 -41.57
CA SER A 9 37.61 -13.99 -41.17
C SER A 9 36.89 -15.34 -40.99
N GLY A 10 36.90 -15.89 -39.78
CA GLY A 10 35.92 -15.47 -38.79
C GLY A 10 34.58 -15.99 -39.28
N VAL A 11 34.30 -17.27 -39.00
CA VAL A 11 32.95 -17.82 -39.14
C VAL A 11 32.12 -17.10 -38.09
N ASP A 12 31.55 -15.95 -38.48
CA ASP A 12 30.59 -15.22 -37.66
C ASP A 12 29.30 -16.04 -37.59
N LEU A 13 29.34 -16.98 -36.65
CA LEU A 13 28.24 -17.82 -36.19
C LEU A 13 27.22 -16.98 -35.38
N SER A 14 26.91 -15.77 -35.85
CA SER A 14 26.01 -14.82 -35.18
C SER A 14 25.13 -13.98 -36.13
N ASP A 15 25.10 -14.29 -37.44
CA ASP A 15 24.20 -13.62 -38.40
C ASP A 15 22.88 -14.37 -38.65
N GLY A 16 22.69 -15.55 -38.04
CA GLY A 16 21.55 -16.43 -38.32
C GLY A 16 20.26 -16.18 -37.52
N LEU A 17 20.20 -15.17 -36.63
CA LEU A 17 19.05 -15.02 -35.72
C LEU A 17 18.49 -13.59 -35.60
N PHE A 18 18.82 -12.69 -36.53
CA PHE A 18 17.94 -11.54 -36.75
C PHE A 18 16.94 -11.91 -37.82
N ILE A 19 15.84 -12.55 -37.39
CA ILE A 19 14.69 -12.82 -38.25
C ILE A 19 14.20 -11.47 -38.77
N ASN A 20 14.56 -11.13 -40.01
CA ASN A 20 14.08 -9.93 -40.68
C ASN A 20 12.60 -10.16 -41.04
N PHE A 21 11.72 -9.82 -40.11
CA PHE A 21 10.28 -10.07 -40.22
C PHE A 21 9.68 -9.44 -41.50
N ASN A 22 10.24 -8.34 -42.00
CA ASN A 22 9.81 -7.72 -43.27
C ASN A 22 10.06 -8.64 -44.46
N GLU A 23 11.22 -9.30 -44.51
CA GLU A 23 11.61 -10.21 -45.59
C GLU A 23 10.80 -11.51 -45.53
N ARG A 24 10.55 -12.03 -44.33
CA ARG A 24 9.69 -13.20 -44.13
C ARG A 24 8.24 -12.91 -44.52
N LEU A 25 7.73 -11.72 -44.20
CA LEU A 25 6.41 -11.28 -44.64
C LEU A 25 6.32 -11.16 -46.16
N GLU A 26 7.37 -10.74 -46.86
CA GLU A 26 7.39 -10.69 -48.32
C GLU A 26 7.40 -12.06 -49.00
N GLN A 27 7.95 -13.09 -48.34
CA GLN A 27 7.93 -14.48 -48.83
C GLN A 27 6.60 -15.21 -48.60
N LEU A 28 5.64 -14.61 -47.88
CA LEU A 28 4.33 -15.18 -47.61
C LEU A 28 3.32 -14.87 -48.72
N SER A 29 2.33 -15.74 -48.94
CA SER A 29 1.25 -15.53 -49.93
C SER A 29 0.51 -14.21 -49.71
N SER A 30 -0.05 -13.61 -50.78
CA SER A 30 -0.71 -12.30 -50.73
C SER A 30 -1.78 -12.20 -49.63
N GLU A 31 -2.55 -13.26 -49.43
CA GLU A 31 -3.53 -13.42 -48.35
C GLU A 31 -2.89 -13.31 -46.95
N LEU A 32 -1.78 -14.00 -46.72
CA LEU A 32 -1.11 -14.02 -45.42
C LEU A 32 -0.37 -12.70 -45.12
N ARG A 33 0.11 -11.99 -46.16
CA ARG A 33 0.64 -10.62 -46.04
C ARG A 33 -0.43 -9.65 -45.56
N ASP A 34 -1.62 -9.73 -46.14
CA ASP A 34 -2.75 -8.89 -45.75
C ASP A 34 -3.20 -9.17 -44.32
N VAL A 35 -3.23 -10.44 -43.90
CA VAL A 35 -3.50 -10.84 -42.51
C VAL A 35 -2.40 -10.33 -41.57
N GLY A 36 -1.13 -10.49 -41.93
CA GLY A 36 0.00 -10.02 -41.11
C GLY A 36 0.02 -8.51 -40.93
N VAL A 37 -0.30 -7.75 -41.99
CA VAL A 37 -0.41 -6.29 -41.93
C VAL A 37 -1.63 -5.85 -41.11
N ARG A 38 -2.78 -6.54 -41.24
CA ARG A 38 -3.97 -6.29 -40.40
C ARG A 38 -3.69 -6.57 -38.93
N LEU A 39 -3.02 -7.68 -38.62
CA LEU A 39 -2.63 -8.07 -37.27
C LEU A 39 -1.64 -7.07 -36.67
N ARG A 40 -0.63 -6.63 -37.45
CA ARG A 40 0.32 -5.59 -37.04
C ARG A 40 -0.39 -4.27 -36.72
N ARG A 41 -1.33 -3.84 -37.57
CA ARG A 41 -2.15 -2.65 -37.27
C ARG A 41 -2.94 -2.85 -35.98
N HIS A 42 -3.55 -4.02 -35.78
CA HIS A 42 -4.34 -4.29 -34.58
C HIS A 42 -3.48 -4.31 -33.30
N LEU A 43 -2.29 -4.92 -33.35
CA LEU A 43 -1.33 -4.89 -32.24
C LEU A 43 -0.81 -3.48 -31.97
N GLN A 44 -0.47 -2.72 -33.02
CA GLN A 44 -0.09 -1.31 -32.88
C GLN A 44 -1.24 -0.48 -32.29
N PHE A 45 -2.50 -0.74 -32.66
CA PHE A 45 -3.67 -0.10 -32.04
C PHE A 45 -3.89 -0.52 -30.59
N PHE A 46 -3.47 -1.73 -30.20
CA PHE A 46 -3.54 -2.25 -28.84
C PHE A 46 -2.44 -1.67 -27.94
N PHE A 47 -1.22 -1.49 -28.49
CA PHE A 47 -0.06 -0.91 -27.79
C PHE A 47 0.09 0.60 -27.96
N MET A 48 -0.72 1.26 -28.79
CA MET A 48 -0.74 2.73 -28.89
C MET A 48 -1.20 3.31 -27.55
N ASN A 49 -0.41 4.22 -27.00
CA ASN A 49 -0.69 4.86 -25.72
C ASN A 49 -2.12 5.47 -25.73
N PRO A 50 -2.93 5.20 -24.70
CA PRO A 50 -4.30 5.70 -24.61
C PRO A 50 -4.37 7.23 -24.49
N LEU A 51 -3.25 7.89 -24.21
CA LEU A 51 -3.04 9.34 -24.23
C LEU A 51 -3.02 9.93 -25.65
N ASP A 52 -2.39 9.25 -26.63
CA ASP A 52 -2.34 9.72 -28.02
C ASP A 52 -3.69 9.55 -28.73
N LYS A 53 -4.46 8.54 -28.31
CA LYS A 53 -5.84 8.29 -28.78
C LYS A 53 -6.83 9.37 -28.33
N TYR A 54 -6.58 10.01 -27.18
CA TYR A 54 -7.39 11.09 -26.63
C TYR A 54 -7.27 12.39 -27.45
N ARG A 55 -6.07 12.70 -27.95
CA ARG A 55 -5.78 13.95 -28.67
C ARG A 55 -6.42 14.00 -30.07
N ILE A 56 -6.68 12.85 -30.69
CA ILE A 56 -7.11 12.77 -32.10
C ILE A 56 -8.62 12.51 -32.26
N ARG A 57 -9.30 11.88 -31.27
CA ARG A 57 -10.66 11.32 -31.48
C ARG A 57 -11.80 11.86 -30.60
N ARG A 58 -11.57 12.80 -29.67
CA ARG A 58 -12.63 13.40 -28.81
C ARG A 58 -13.51 12.42 -28.01
N GLN A 59 -13.24 11.12 -27.99
CA GLN A 59 -13.93 10.15 -27.12
C GLN A 59 -13.16 10.02 -25.80
N PHE A 60 -13.80 10.47 -24.73
CA PHE A 60 -13.24 10.50 -23.39
C PHE A 60 -12.91 9.07 -22.91
N PRO A 61 -11.65 8.74 -22.56
CA PRO A 61 -11.27 7.42 -22.08
C PRO A 61 -11.69 7.30 -20.61
N PHE A 62 -13.00 7.11 -20.38
CA PHE A 62 -13.59 6.94 -19.04
C PHE A 62 -12.85 5.88 -18.22
N LYS A 63 -12.30 4.84 -18.85
CA LYS A 63 -11.53 3.78 -18.18
C LYS A 63 -10.26 4.28 -17.49
N LEU A 64 -9.55 5.27 -18.04
CA LEU A 64 -8.35 5.86 -17.40
C LEU A 64 -8.72 6.86 -16.31
N VAL A 65 -9.72 7.70 -16.57
CA VAL A 65 -10.20 8.69 -15.60
C VAL A 65 -10.74 7.99 -14.36
N LEU A 66 -11.46 6.88 -14.54
CA LEU A 66 -11.90 6.04 -13.43
C LEU A 66 -10.74 5.41 -12.66
N GLN A 67 -9.61 5.09 -13.30
CA GLN A 67 -8.43 4.58 -12.58
C GLN A 67 -7.79 5.65 -11.70
N ILE A 68 -7.62 6.87 -12.22
CA ILE A 68 -7.07 7.99 -11.45
C ILE A 68 -8.04 8.38 -10.32
N LEU A 69 -9.33 8.47 -10.63
CA LEU A 69 -10.37 8.75 -9.64
C LEU A 69 -10.37 7.67 -8.55
N LYS A 70 -10.32 6.37 -8.91
CA LYS A 70 -10.21 5.28 -7.94
C LYS A 70 -8.99 5.45 -7.03
N ALA A 71 -7.83 5.84 -7.56
CA ALA A 71 -6.62 6.07 -6.78
C ALA A 71 -6.78 7.22 -5.77
N ILE A 72 -7.47 8.30 -6.17
CA ILE A 72 -7.80 9.40 -5.26
C ILE A 72 -8.81 8.92 -4.19
N PHE A 73 -9.85 8.19 -4.58
CA PHE A 73 -10.85 7.69 -3.64
C PHE A 73 -10.25 6.73 -2.61
N VAL A 74 -9.38 5.80 -3.02
CA VAL A 74 -8.76 4.85 -2.07
C VAL A 74 -7.81 5.56 -1.10
N THR A 75 -7.09 6.60 -1.56
CA THR A 75 -6.21 7.38 -0.69
C THR A 75 -7.02 8.24 0.29
N THR A 76 -8.07 8.92 -0.16
CA THR A 76 -8.98 9.67 0.73
C THR A 76 -9.66 8.75 1.75
N GLN A 77 -10.17 7.59 1.32
CA GLN A 77 -10.78 6.60 2.23
C GLN A 77 -9.80 6.12 3.29
N LEU A 78 -8.54 5.89 2.90
CA LEU A 78 -7.50 5.46 3.84
C LEU A 78 -7.17 6.54 4.87
N VAL A 79 -7.01 7.79 4.45
CA VAL A 79 -6.72 8.92 5.36
C VAL A 79 -7.86 9.14 6.35
N LEU A 80 -9.11 9.19 5.88
CA LEU A 80 -10.27 9.35 6.75
C LEU A 80 -10.40 8.20 7.75
N PHE A 81 -10.16 6.96 7.31
CA PHE A 81 -10.16 5.80 8.20
C PHE A 81 -9.04 5.87 9.25
N ALA A 82 -7.86 6.34 8.87
CA ALA A 82 -6.74 6.52 9.78
C ALA A 82 -7.05 7.59 10.84
N GLU A 83 -7.56 8.75 10.44
CA GLU A 83 -7.95 9.83 11.36
C GLU A 83 -9.01 9.37 12.36
N LEU A 84 -10.08 8.72 11.88
CA LEU A 84 -11.13 8.17 12.74
C LEU A 84 -10.59 7.13 13.72
N ARG A 85 -9.68 6.25 13.25
CA ARG A 85 -9.09 5.22 14.10
C ARG A 85 -8.16 5.81 15.16
N ILE A 86 -7.33 6.78 14.80
CA ILE A 86 -6.41 7.45 15.74
C ILE A 86 -7.25 8.16 16.80
N SER A 87 -8.20 9.01 16.41
CA SER A 87 -9.06 9.72 17.37
C SER A 87 -9.85 8.77 18.28
N HIS A 88 -10.35 7.66 17.74
CA HIS A 88 -11.04 6.65 18.55
C HIS A 88 -10.11 5.96 19.54
N VAL A 89 -8.88 5.62 19.12
CA VAL A 89 -7.87 5.02 20.01
C VAL A 89 -7.47 5.99 21.10
N ASP A 90 -7.23 7.27 20.75
CA ASP A 90 -6.87 8.31 21.71
C ASP A 90 -7.98 8.50 22.75
N PHE A 91 -9.25 8.58 22.32
CA PHE A 91 -10.39 8.68 23.24
C PHE A 91 -10.47 7.49 24.20
N LEU A 92 -10.24 6.27 23.69
CA LEU A 92 -10.24 5.08 24.53
C LEU A 92 -9.07 5.07 25.50
N ASP A 93 -7.88 5.47 25.06
CA ASP A 93 -6.68 5.51 25.91
C ASP A 93 -6.81 6.55 27.02
N GLU A 94 -7.32 7.74 26.70
CA GLU A 94 -7.67 8.78 27.68
C GLU A 94 -8.72 8.27 28.66
N THR A 95 -9.78 7.62 28.17
CA THR A 95 -10.82 7.05 29.03
C THR A 95 -10.24 6.01 29.98
N VAL A 96 -9.43 5.08 29.47
CA VAL A 96 -8.76 4.07 30.29
C VAL A 96 -7.83 4.70 31.33
N THR A 97 -7.08 5.73 30.94
CA THR A 97 -6.20 6.47 31.85
C THR A 97 -6.98 7.16 32.97
N VAL A 98 -8.09 7.82 32.65
CA VAL A 98 -8.99 8.43 33.65
C VAL A 98 -9.60 7.36 34.56
N MET A 99 -10.04 6.23 34.00
CA MET A 99 -10.59 5.12 34.78
C MET A 99 -9.55 4.55 35.75
N ARG A 100 -8.28 4.39 35.34
CA ARG A 100 -7.19 3.96 36.22
C ARG A 100 -7.00 4.94 37.38
N HIS A 101 -6.90 6.24 37.10
CA HIS A 101 -6.73 7.26 38.14
C HIS A 101 -7.95 7.39 39.08
N LYS A 102 -9.17 7.13 38.60
CA LYS A 102 -10.39 7.27 39.40
C LYS A 102 -10.68 6.04 40.26
N PHE A 103 -10.37 4.83 39.79
CA PHE A 103 -10.73 3.58 40.47
C PHE A 103 -9.57 2.91 41.21
N LEU A 104 -8.32 3.12 40.79
CA LEU A 104 -7.16 2.55 41.47
C LEU A 104 -6.66 3.55 42.52
N LYS A 105 -6.83 3.18 43.80
CA LYS A 105 -6.25 3.89 44.93
C LYS A 105 -4.72 3.98 44.74
N ASP A 106 -4.15 5.17 44.96
CA ASP A 106 -2.71 5.45 44.86
C ASP A 106 -2.09 5.14 43.47
N TRP A 107 -2.86 5.34 42.39
CA TRP A 107 -2.33 5.34 41.03
C TRP A 107 -1.57 6.64 40.74
N GLY A 108 -0.25 6.57 40.61
CA GLY A 108 0.63 7.69 40.26
C GLY A 108 0.91 7.80 38.76
N PRO A 109 1.13 9.02 38.23
CA PRO A 109 1.41 9.26 36.82
C PRO A 109 2.73 8.62 36.34
N GLU A 110 3.63 8.23 37.26
CA GLU A 110 4.84 7.46 36.94
C GLU A 110 4.56 6.04 36.38
N ARG A 111 3.31 5.56 36.43
CA ARG A 111 2.88 4.29 35.85
C ARG A 111 2.36 4.39 34.42
N ASP A 112 2.00 5.59 33.96
CA ASP A 112 1.50 5.86 32.60
C ASP A 112 2.61 6.41 31.68
N THR A 113 3.85 5.93 31.84
CA THR A 113 4.98 6.35 31.00
C THR A 113 5.06 5.55 29.70
N ILE A 114 5.41 6.23 28.60
CA ILE A 114 5.64 5.59 27.28
C ILE A 114 6.85 4.64 27.29
N ALA A 115 7.83 4.87 28.17
CA ALA A 115 9.00 4.01 28.33
C ALA A 115 8.67 2.79 29.21
N TYR A 116 8.83 1.59 28.64
CA TYR A 116 8.64 0.32 29.34
C TYR A 116 10.00 -0.28 29.77
N PRO A 117 10.14 -0.80 31.01
CA PRO A 117 9.14 -0.92 32.06
C PRO A 117 8.97 0.35 32.91
N PRO A 118 7.75 0.64 33.43
CA PRO A 118 7.50 1.79 34.29
C PRO A 118 8.26 1.69 35.62
N ALA A 119 8.75 2.82 36.12
CA ALA A 119 9.59 2.90 37.33
C ALA A 119 8.92 2.33 38.59
N ALA A 120 7.58 2.38 38.66
CA ALA A 120 6.79 1.93 39.80
C ALA A 120 6.30 0.46 39.72
N GLY A 121 6.68 -0.31 38.69
CA GLY A 121 6.33 -1.73 38.55
C GLY A 121 4.84 -2.02 38.31
N LYS A 122 4.46 -3.30 38.23
CA LYS A 122 3.06 -3.73 38.03
C LYS A 122 2.22 -3.44 39.28
N TYR A 123 1.03 -2.86 39.08
CA TYR A 123 0.05 -2.64 40.14
C TYR A 123 -0.30 -3.96 40.84
N SER A 124 -0.02 -4.07 42.13
CA SER A 124 -0.30 -5.27 42.92
C SER A 124 -0.54 -4.93 44.39
N VAL A 125 -1.49 -5.65 44.99
CA VAL A 125 -1.90 -5.51 46.39
C VAL A 125 -1.81 -6.90 47.01
N PHE A 126 -1.07 -7.05 48.12
CA PHE A 126 -0.73 -8.38 48.67
C PHE A 126 -1.29 -8.65 50.07
N THR A 127 -1.91 -7.66 50.73
CA THR A 127 -2.42 -7.77 52.09
C THR A 127 -3.95 -7.67 52.13
N SER A 128 -4.60 -8.51 52.94
CA SER A 128 -6.07 -8.55 53.07
C SER A 128 -6.68 -7.18 53.44
N ASP A 129 -6.05 -6.45 54.37
CA ASP A 129 -6.50 -5.10 54.76
C ASP A 129 -6.48 -4.11 53.58
N GLN A 130 -5.42 -4.15 52.76
CA GLN A 130 -5.30 -3.29 51.58
C GLN A 130 -6.35 -3.63 50.51
N ILE A 131 -6.70 -4.91 50.35
CA ILE A 131 -7.74 -5.34 49.42
C ILE A 131 -9.10 -4.77 49.84
N VAL A 132 -9.45 -4.88 51.13
CA VAL A 132 -10.72 -4.34 51.65
C VAL A 132 -10.78 -2.82 51.46
N GLU A 133 -9.68 -2.13 51.73
CA GLU A 133 -9.58 -0.69 51.54
C GLU A 133 -9.70 -0.28 50.07
N HIS A 134 -9.15 -1.08 49.15
CA HIS A 134 -9.32 -0.92 47.71
C HIS A 134 -10.76 -1.02 47.26
N PHE A 135 -11.46 -2.06 47.71
CA PHE A 135 -12.87 -2.25 47.39
C PHE A 135 -13.71 -1.09 47.94
N ALA A 136 -13.44 -0.64 49.17
CA ALA A 136 -14.11 0.51 49.75
C ALA A 136 -13.88 1.78 48.92
N HIS A 137 -12.67 2.01 48.41
CA HIS A 137 -12.35 3.14 47.54
C HIS A 137 -13.12 3.10 46.22
N ILE A 138 -13.17 1.94 45.56
CA ILE A 138 -13.91 1.75 44.30
C ILE A 138 -15.40 2.01 44.51
N ILE A 139 -16.01 1.43 45.56
CA ILE A 139 -17.43 1.63 45.88
C ILE A 139 -17.72 3.12 46.11
N LYS A 140 -16.87 3.81 46.88
CA LYS A 140 -17.00 5.25 47.10
C LYS A 140 -16.90 6.05 45.80
N ALA A 141 -15.96 5.72 44.92
CA ALA A 141 -15.77 6.38 43.63
C ALA A 141 -16.97 6.18 42.68
N VAL A 142 -17.57 4.98 42.65
CA VAL A 142 -18.78 4.70 41.87
C VAL A 142 -19.97 5.48 42.42
N ILE A 143 -20.20 5.42 43.72
CA ILE A 143 -21.31 6.13 44.38
C ILE A 143 -21.17 7.64 44.11
N LEU A 144 -20.01 8.24 44.35
CA LEU A 144 -19.80 9.67 44.10
C LEU A 144 -20.08 10.06 42.64
N SER A 145 -19.82 9.16 41.69
CA SER A 145 -20.10 9.36 40.25
C SER A 145 -21.56 9.18 39.84
N ILE A 146 -22.42 8.64 40.71
CA ILE A 146 -23.86 8.49 40.47
C ILE A 146 -24.62 9.70 41.03
N TYR A 147 -24.12 10.28 42.13
CA TYR A 147 -24.75 11.40 42.82
C TYR A 147 -24.34 12.79 42.26
N PHE A 148 -23.39 12.84 41.32
CA PHE A 148 -22.89 14.05 40.65
C PHE A 148 -22.73 13.79 39.16
#